data_AF-A0A929DWN3-F1
#
_entry.id   AF-A0A929DWN3-F1
#
_cell.length_a   1.000
_cell.length_b   1.000
_cell.length_c   1.000
_cell.angle_alpha   90.00
_cell.angle_beta   90.00
_cell.angle_gamma   90.00
#
_symmetry.space_group_name_H-M   'P 1'
#
loop_
_entity.id
_entity.type
_entity.pdbx_description
1 polymer ?
#
loop_
_entity_poly.entity_id
_entity_poly.type
_entity_poly.pdbx_seq_one_letter_code
_entity_poly.pdbx_strand_id
1 'polypeptide(L)'
;MEAKLYPLKFKPILKDKIWGGPKLRDVLGKNASDKAGESWEISGYEGDISVAENGFLAGNSLQELTEIYMGDLLGDTIYERFGVEFPLLIKFI
;
A
#
# COMPACT_ATOMS: atom_id res chain seq x y z
N MET A 1 3.92 6.33 -25.98
CA MET A 1 2.88 6.94 -25.13
C MET A 1 3.49 7.07 -23.75
N GLU A 2 3.62 8.28 -23.21
CA GLU A 2 4.05 8.44 -21.81
C GLU A 2 3.00 7.76 -20.92
N ALA A 3 3.43 6.74 -20.17
CA ALA A 3 2.59 6.12 -19.16
C ALA A 3 2.48 7.09 -17.99
N LYS A 4 1.44 7.92 -18.00
CA LYS A 4 1.28 9.00 -17.02
C LYS A 4 0.84 8.43 -15.68
N LEU A 5 1.69 8.56 -14.66
CA LEU A 5 1.30 8.32 -13.26
C LEU A 5 0.18 9.28 -12.85
N TYR A 6 -0.66 8.82 -11.94
CA TYR A 6 -1.81 9.54 -11.38
C TYR A 6 -1.89 9.26 -9.88
N PRO A 7 -2.72 9.98 -9.11
CA PRO A 7 -2.91 9.66 -7.70
C PRO A 7 -3.38 8.22 -7.50
N LEU A 8 -2.47 7.37 -7.04
CA LEU A 8 -2.71 5.96 -6.77
C LEU A 8 -3.40 5.81 -5.41
N LYS A 9 -4.48 5.03 -5.40
CA LYS A 9 -5.12 4.51 -4.20
C LYS A 9 -4.77 3.02 -4.11
N PHE A 10 -4.61 2.54 -2.89
CA PHE A 10 -4.28 1.14 -2.63
C PHE A 10 -5.36 0.49 -1.78
N LYS A 11 -5.60 -0.80 -2.02
CA LYS A 11 -6.49 -1.60 -1.17
C LYS A 11 -5.83 -1.75 0.21
N PRO A 12 -6.52 -1.40 1.32
CA PRO A 12 -5.96 -1.58 2.64
C PRO A 12 -5.83 -3.06 2.98
N ILE A 13 -4.72 -3.44 3.61
CA ILE A 13 -4.49 -4.79 4.14
C ILE A 13 -4.80 -4.77 5.63
N LEU A 14 -5.90 -5.42 6.01
CA LEU A 14 -6.38 -5.45 7.38
C LEU A 14 -5.76 -6.64 8.13
N LYS A 15 -5.26 -6.38 9.34
CA LYS A 15 -4.61 -7.38 10.18
C LYS A 15 -5.33 -7.52 11.51
N ASP A 16 -5.83 -8.72 11.78
CA ASP A 16 -6.34 -9.08 13.09
C ASP A 16 -5.18 -9.24 14.08
N LYS A 17 -5.37 -8.73 15.30
CA LYS A 17 -4.37 -8.77 16.39
C LYS A 17 -5.06 -9.05 17.71
N ILE A 18 -4.33 -9.62 18.68
CA ILE A 18 -4.85 -9.89 20.03
C ILE A 18 -5.31 -8.61 20.76
N TRP A 19 -4.72 -7.47 20.40
CA TRP A 19 -5.03 -6.14 20.93
C TRP A 19 -5.96 -5.35 20.01
N GLY A 20 -6.41 -5.94 18.89
CA GLY A 20 -7.30 -5.29 17.95
C GLY A 20 -8.71 -5.10 18.51
N GLY A 21 -9.49 -4.27 17.80
CA GLY A 21 -10.80 -3.84 18.26
C GLY A 21 -11.61 -3.18 17.15
N PRO A 22 -12.81 -2.68 17.44
CA PRO A 22 -13.73 -2.20 16.42
C PRO A 22 -13.38 -0.80 15.87
N LYS A 23 -12.38 -0.11 16.43
CA LYS A 23 -12.09 1.31 16.13
C LYS A 23 -11.80 1.58 14.66
N LEU A 24 -11.10 0.69 13.96
CA LEU A 24 -10.81 0.89 12.53
C LEU A 24 -12.11 0.92 11.70
N ARG A 25 -13.11 0.12 12.08
CA ARG A 25 -14.43 0.19 11.46
C ARG A 25 -15.20 1.42 11.94
N ASP A 26 -15.33 1.59 13.25
CA ASP A 26 -16.27 2.55 13.84
C ASP A 26 -15.82 4.02 13.64
N VAL A 27 -14.51 4.28 13.65
CA VAL A 27 -13.93 5.63 13.54
C VAL A 27 -13.48 5.93 12.11
N LEU A 28 -12.84 4.98 11.44
CA LEU A 28 -12.27 5.19 10.09
C LEU A 28 -13.14 4.62 8.96
N GLY A 29 -14.29 3.99 9.27
CA GLY A 29 -15.21 3.44 8.28
C GLY A 29 -14.64 2.26 7.49
N LYS A 30 -13.59 1.60 7.98
CA LYS A 30 -12.95 0.48 7.29
C LYS A 30 -13.84 -0.75 7.34
N ASN A 31 -13.81 -1.57 6.28
CA ASN A 31 -14.46 -2.88 6.27
C ASN A 31 -13.65 -3.90 7.09
N ALA A 32 -13.58 -3.66 8.40
CA ALA A 32 -12.69 -4.36 9.33
C ALA A 32 -13.45 -5.23 10.34
N SER A 33 -12.80 -6.31 10.78
CA SER A 33 -13.31 -7.20 11.81
C SER A 33 -13.30 -6.51 13.19
N ASP A 34 -13.98 -7.10 14.18
CA ASP A 34 -13.89 -6.66 15.59
C ASP A 34 -12.53 -6.93 16.25
N LYS A 35 -11.62 -7.62 15.55
CA LYS A 35 -10.25 -7.92 16.02
C LYS A 35 -9.18 -7.22 15.19
N ALA A 36 -9.56 -6.36 14.25
CA ALA A 36 -8.61 -5.63 13.43
C ALA A 36 -7.79 -4.68 14.31
N GLY A 37 -6.49 -4.91 14.38
CA GLY A 37 -5.55 -4.05 15.09
C GLY A 37 -4.83 -3.10 14.15
N GLU A 38 -4.58 -3.50 12.90
CA GLU A 38 -3.88 -2.66 11.94
C GLU A 38 -4.62 -2.60 10.61
N SER A 39 -4.57 -1.43 9.96
CA SER A 39 -4.92 -1.24 8.55
C SER A 39 -3.68 -0.72 7.84
N TRP A 40 -3.02 -1.58 7.06
CA TRP A 40 -1.85 -1.20 6.28
C TRP A 40 -2.34 -0.57 4.99
N GLU A 41 -2.04 0.71 4.80
CA GLU A 41 -2.52 1.52 3.70
C GLU A 41 -1.56 1.46 2.51
N ILE A 42 -0.25 1.44 2.78
CA ILE A 42 0.81 1.26 1.78
C ILE A 42 1.89 0.37 2.37
N SER A 43 2.21 -0.73 1.70
CA SER A 43 3.17 -1.74 2.12
C SER A 43 3.92 -2.32 0.94
N GLY A 44 5.25 -2.37 1.05
CA GLY A 44 6.14 -3.19 0.21
C GLY A 44 6.59 -4.48 0.91
N TYR A 45 6.05 -4.80 2.08
CA TYR A 45 6.50 -5.95 2.87
C TYR A 45 6.14 -7.27 2.21
N GLU A 46 7.09 -8.19 2.14
CA GLU A 46 6.91 -9.51 1.52
C GLU A 46 5.70 -10.25 2.11
N GLY A 47 4.85 -10.78 1.24
CA GLY A 47 3.60 -11.46 1.60
C GLY A 47 2.41 -10.51 1.84
N ASP A 48 2.65 -9.21 2.03
CA ASP A 48 1.64 -8.19 2.30
C ASP A 48 1.88 -6.92 1.47
N ILE A 49 2.04 -7.11 0.16
CA ILE A 49 2.32 -6.02 -0.79
C ILE A 49 1.00 -5.35 -1.18
N SER A 50 0.97 -4.01 -1.11
CA SER A 50 -0.20 -3.22 -1.51
C SER A 50 -0.51 -3.35 -3.00
N VAL A 51 -1.79 -3.39 -3.34
CA VAL A 51 -2.30 -3.48 -4.72
C VAL A 51 -3.09 -2.23 -5.06
N ALA A 52 -2.82 -1.65 -6.23
CA ALA A 52 -3.53 -0.46 -6.71
C ALA A 52 -5.03 -0.75 -6.89
N GLU A 53 -5.87 0.19 -6.46
CA GLU A 53 -7.33 0.05 -6.45
C GLU A 53 -8.01 0.79 -7.62
N ASN A 54 -7.39 1.86 -8.13
CA ASN A 54 -8.02 2.78 -9.07
C ASN A 54 -7.23 2.95 -10.37
N GLY A 55 -7.94 3.37 -11.42
CA GLY A 55 -7.37 3.75 -12.71
C GLY A 55 -6.85 2.57 -13.53
N PHE A 56 -6.05 2.86 -14.56
CA PHE A 56 -5.57 1.84 -15.50
C PHE A 56 -4.49 0.91 -14.93
N LEU A 57 -3.88 1.29 -13.80
CA LEU A 57 -2.93 0.47 -13.04
C LEU A 57 -3.58 -0.34 -11.92
N ALA A 58 -4.90 -0.27 -11.75
CA ALA A 58 -5.60 -1.09 -10.77
C ALA A 58 -5.30 -2.58 -10.97
N GLY A 59 -5.06 -3.30 -9.87
CA GLY A 59 -4.71 -4.71 -9.88
C GLY A 59 -3.20 -5.00 -9.90
N ASN A 60 -2.36 -4.02 -10.25
CA ASN A 60 -0.90 -4.17 -10.13
C ASN A 60 -0.46 -3.96 -8.68
N SER A 61 0.50 -4.76 -8.24
CA SER A 61 1.18 -4.63 -6.94
C SER A 61 2.12 -3.43 -6.92
N LEU A 62 2.39 -2.88 -5.74
CA LEU A 62 3.34 -1.78 -5.55
C LEU A 62 4.74 -2.15 -6.05
N GLN A 63 5.13 -3.43 -5.95
CA GLN A 63 6.39 -3.90 -6.47
C GLN A 63 6.45 -3.85 -8.00
N GLU A 64 5.44 -4.40 -8.70
CA GLU A 64 5.36 -4.33 -10.18
C GLU A 64 5.36 -2.87 -10.66
N LEU A 65 4.66 -2.00 -9.95
CA LEU A 65 4.67 -0.57 -10.24
C LEU A 65 6.05 0.06 -10.05
N THR A 66 6.77 -0.32 -9.00
CA THR A 66 8.12 0.18 -8.76
C THR A 66 9.11 -0.33 -9.81
N GLU A 67 8.97 -1.58 -10.26
CA GLU A 67 9.79 -2.14 -11.35
C GLU A 67 9.57 -1.43 -12.69
N ILE A 68 8.32 -1.05 -12.99
CA ILE A 68 7.96 -0.40 -14.27
C ILE A 68 8.28 1.10 -14.26
N TYR A 69 7.93 1.80 -13.18
CA TYR A 69 7.99 3.27 -13.11
C TYR A 69 9.23 3.79 -12.38
N MET A 70 9.94 2.94 -11.63
CA MET A 70 11.25 3.25 -11.05
C MET A 70 11.28 4.61 -10.29
N GLY A 71 12.20 5.49 -10.67
CA GLY A 71 12.34 6.84 -10.11
C GLY A 71 11.14 7.75 -10.37
N ASP A 72 10.32 7.52 -11.39
CA ASP A 72 9.10 8.31 -11.60
C ASP A 72 8.07 8.07 -10.48
N LEU A 73 8.07 6.86 -9.88
CA LEU A 73 7.19 6.52 -8.77
C LEU A 73 7.80 6.86 -7.40
N LEU A 74 9.07 6.51 -7.18
CA LEU A 74 9.71 6.64 -5.87
C LEU A 74 10.59 7.88 -5.70
N GLY A 75 10.95 8.53 -6.80
CA GLY A 75 12.08 9.45 -6.90
C GLY A 75 13.40 8.72 -7.14
N ASP A 76 14.24 9.27 -8.02
CA ASP A 76 15.51 8.66 -8.44
C ASP A 76 16.39 8.26 -7.26
N THR A 77 16.58 9.16 -6.28
CA THR A 77 17.42 8.90 -5.09
C THR A 77 16.91 7.73 -4.24
N ILE A 78 15.60 7.54 -4.16
CA ILE A 78 15.02 6.44 -3.40
C ILE A 78 15.17 5.13 -4.17
N TYR A 79 14.89 5.14 -5.47
CA TYR A 79 15.04 3.97 -6.32
C TYR A 79 16.50 3.51 -6.42
N GLU A 80 17.47 4.44 -6.53
CA GLU A 80 18.89 4.09 -6.50
C GLU A 80 19.33 3.42 -5.20
N ARG A 81 18.72 3.80 -4.06
CA ARG A 81 19.10 3.30 -2.74
C ARG A 81 18.44 1.97 -2.38
N PHE A 82 17.17 1.81 -2.72
CA PHE A 82 16.36 0.67 -2.30
C PHE A 82 15.92 -0.24 -3.47
N GLY A 83 16.17 0.17 -4.71
CA GLY A 83 15.73 -0.55 -5.90
C GLY A 83 14.22 -0.68 -5.94
N VAL A 84 13.76 -1.92 -6.15
CA VAL A 84 12.35 -2.28 -6.25
C VAL A 84 11.64 -2.37 -4.89
N GLU A 85 12.40 -2.34 -3.79
CA GLU A 85 11.85 -2.43 -2.44
C GLU A 85 11.30 -1.07 -2.01
N PHE A 86 9.99 -1.01 -1.77
CA PHE A 86 9.38 0.20 -1.23
C PHE A 86 9.78 0.38 0.24
N PRO A 87 10.43 1.50 0.62
CA PRO A 87 11.15 1.58 1.90
C PRO A 87 10.28 1.91 3.12
N LEU A 88 8.96 2.06 2.96
CA LEU A 88 8.05 2.49 4.02
C LEU A 88 6.90 1.50 4.22
N LEU A 89 6.38 1.49 5.45
CA LEU A 89 5.10 0.89 5.79
C LEU A 89 4.22 1.97 6.41
N ILE A 90 3.07 2.22 5.80
CA ILE A 90 2.10 3.23 6.24
C ILE A 90 0.87 2.49 6.76
N LYS A 91 0.49 2.72 8.02
CA LYS A 91 -0.64 2.03 8.65
C LYS A 91 -1.37 2.88 9.69
N PHE A 92 -2.64 2.53 9.92
CA PHE A 92 -3.40 2.89 11.11
C PHE A 92 -3.31 1.77 12.16
N ILE A 93 -3.25 2.15 13.43
CA ILE A 93 -3.13 1.26 14.62
C ILE A 93 -3.99 1.80 15.76
#